data_AF-D3P800-F1
#
_entry.id   AF-D3P800-F1
#
_cell.length_a   1.000
_cell.length_b   1.000
_cell.length_c   1.000
_cell.angle_alpha   90.00
_cell.angle_beta   90.00
_cell.angle_gamma   90.00
#
_symmetry.space_group_name_H-M   'P 1'
#
loop_
_entity.id
_entity.type
_entity.pdbx_description
1 polymer ?
#
loop_
_entity_poly.entity_id
_entity_poly.type
_entity_poly.pdbx_seq_one_letter_code
_entity_poly.pdbx_strand_id
1 'polypeptide(L)'
;MIRLAIPMLLMIAVSLPAAAEPMKGRYELRCQDPQTRQWKVAGQLTDPEIIDRPPTDGKAGGRVVRGTGPDGKAATLPMPSDRTCMLSAR
;
A
#
# COMPACT_ATOMS: atom_id res chain seq x y z
N MET A 1 -1.80 -25.67 -54.00
CA MET A 1 -2.26 -25.84 -52.60
C MET A 1 -1.01 -25.93 -51.74
N ILE A 2 -0.78 -25.02 -50.79
CA ILE A 2 -0.06 -25.20 -49.52
C ILE A 2 -0.26 -23.87 -48.76
N ARG A 3 -1.14 -23.89 -47.76
CA ARG A 3 -1.30 -22.80 -46.78
C ARG A 3 -0.26 -23.03 -45.69
N LEU A 4 0.77 -22.20 -45.61
CA LEU A 4 1.67 -22.17 -44.47
C LEU A 4 0.92 -21.52 -43.29
N ALA A 5 0.55 -22.33 -42.31
CA ALA A 5 -0.04 -21.85 -41.06
C ALA A 5 1.10 -21.42 -40.12
N ILE A 6 1.17 -20.14 -39.79
CA ILE A 6 2.04 -19.60 -38.74
C ILE A 6 1.39 -19.92 -37.39
N PRO A 7 1.99 -20.74 -36.52
CA PRO A 7 1.46 -20.90 -35.17
C PRO A 7 1.79 -19.63 -34.38
N MET A 8 0.79 -18.78 -34.20
CA MET A 8 0.86 -17.60 -33.34
C MET A 8 0.94 -18.09 -31.88
N LEU A 9 2.16 -18.21 -31.37
CA LEU A 9 2.44 -18.59 -29.99
C LEU A 9 1.98 -17.44 -29.08
N LEU A 10 0.82 -17.60 -28.45
CA LEU A 10 0.25 -16.66 -27.49
C LEU A 10 1.12 -16.65 -26.22
N MET A 11 2.04 -15.69 -26.13
CA MET A 11 2.81 -15.40 -24.91
C MET A 11 1.87 -14.84 -23.84
N ILE A 12 1.42 -15.68 -22.92
CA ILE A 12 0.67 -15.26 -21.74
C ILE A 12 1.68 -14.68 -20.74
N ALA A 13 1.80 -13.35 -20.73
CA ALA A 13 2.56 -12.65 -19.70
C ALA A 13 1.79 -12.75 -18.37
N VAL A 14 2.22 -13.67 -17.50
CA VAL A 14 1.75 -13.74 -16.12
C VAL A 14 2.41 -12.59 -15.36
N SER A 15 1.68 -11.49 -15.18
CA SER A 15 2.07 -10.39 -14.29
C SER A 15 2.00 -10.90 -12.85
N LEU A 16 3.16 -11.16 -12.23
CA LEU A 16 3.24 -11.43 -10.80
C LEU A 16 2.80 -10.19 -10.00
N PRO A 17 2.09 -10.35 -8.88
CA PRO A 17 1.76 -9.21 -8.01
C PRO A 17 3.06 -8.64 -7.46
N ALA A 18 3.32 -7.37 -7.74
CA ALA A 18 4.42 -6.64 -7.15
C ALA A 18 4.15 -6.52 -5.65
N ALA A 19 4.77 -7.39 -4.85
CA ALA A 19 4.84 -7.21 -3.41
C ALA A 19 5.63 -5.92 -3.17
N ALA A 20 4.97 -4.90 -2.62
CA ALA A 20 5.60 -3.62 -2.35
C ALA A 20 6.72 -3.83 -1.32
N GLU A 21 7.97 -3.62 -1.73
CA GLU A 21 9.12 -3.72 -0.84
C GLU A 21 9.00 -2.68 0.30
N PRO A 22 9.41 -3.02 1.54
CA PRO A 22 9.38 -2.08 2.65
C PRO A 22 10.20 -0.84 2.32
N MET A 23 9.56 0.33 2.41
CA MET A 23 10.15 1.61 2.06
C MET A 23 11.27 1.93 3.04
N LYS A 24 12.51 2.13 2.61
CA LYS A 24 13.61 2.40 3.56
C LYS A 24 13.54 3.79 4.18
N GLY A 25 13.79 3.88 5.48
CA GLY A 25 13.91 5.15 6.21
C GLY A 25 12.74 5.48 7.12
N ARG A 26 12.67 6.73 7.60
CA ARG A 26 11.61 7.19 8.51
C ARG A 26 10.50 7.89 7.73
N TYR A 27 9.27 7.55 8.08
CA TYR A 27 8.07 8.09 7.47
C TYR A 27 7.06 8.51 8.53
N GLU A 28 6.27 9.51 8.19
CA GLU A 28 5.11 9.94 8.95
C GLU A 28 3.85 9.56 8.20
N LEU A 29 2.93 8.88 8.88
CA LEU A 29 1.56 8.75 8.38
C LEU A 29 0.82 10.03 8.72
N ARG A 30 0.43 10.79 7.71
CA ARG A 30 -0.33 12.04 7.86
C ARG A 30 -1.75 11.82 7.38
N CYS A 31 -2.72 12.18 8.22
CA CYS A 31 -4.13 12.08 7.89
C CYS A 31 -4.76 13.47 7.89
N GLN A 32 -5.66 13.71 6.94
CA GLN A 32 -6.43 14.92 6.84
C GLN A 32 -7.51 14.91 7.91
N ASP A 33 -7.57 15.98 8.69
CA ASP A 33 -8.60 16.21 9.68
C ASP A 33 -9.94 16.48 8.97
N PRO A 34 -11.02 15.74 9.26
CA PRO A 34 -12.27 15.85 8.52
C PRO A 34 -12.99 17.19 8.78
N GLN A 35 -12.73 17.85 9.92
CA GLN A 35 -13.38 19.11 10.28
C GLN A 35 -12.64 20.31 9.70
N THR A 36 -11.31 20.33 9.85
CA THR A 36 -10.46 21.48 9.52
C THR A 36 -9.78 21.35 8.16
N ARG A 37 -9.84 20.17 7.53
CA ARG A 37 -9.15 19.82 6.27
C ARG A 37 -7.62 19.97 6.33
N GLN A 38 -7.04 20.15 7.52
CA GLN A 38 -5.59 20.23 7.71
C GLN A 38 -4.96 18.85 7.84
N TRP A 39 -3.71 18.71 7.41
CA TRP A 39 -2.95 17.46 7.55
C TRP A 39 -2.29 17.36 8.93
N LYS A 40 -2.63 16.32 9.69
CA LYS A 40 -2.05 16.01 11.01
C LYS A 40 -1.25 14.72 10.96
N VAL A 41 -0.19 14.63 11.76
CA VAL A 41 0.57 13.39 11.92
C VAL A 41 -0.25 12.43 12.79
N ALA A 42 -0.58 11.27 12.23
CA ALA A 42 -1.28 10.19 12.91
C ALA A 42 -0.31 9.16 13.52
N GLY A 43 0.91 9.07 12.99
CA GLY A 43 1.97 8.24 13.56
C GLY A 43 3.26 8.30 12.75
N GLN A 44 4.31 7.66 13.27
CA GLN A 44 5.61 7.57 12.61
C GLN A 44 6.06 6.11 12.57
N LEU A 45 6.66 5.71 11.46
CA LEU A 45 7.16 4.37 11.24
C LEU A 45 8.52 4.44 10.54
N THR A 46 9.41 3.54 10.94
CA THR A 46 10.65 3.25 10.23
C THR A 46 10.45 1.99 9.39
N ASP A 47 11.01 2.02 8.19
CA ASP A 47 10.93 0.97 7.19
C ASP A 47 9.49 0.48 6.90
N PRO A 48 8.52 1.38 6.62
CA PRO A 48 7.13 0.98 6.52
C PRO A 48 6.82 0.12 5.28
N GLU A 49 5.93 -0.85 5.46
CA GLU A 49 5.33 -1.68 4.43
C GLU A 49 3.81 -1.43 4.37
N ILE A 50 3.27 -1.24 3.17
CA ILE A 50 1.84 -1.07 2.94
C ILE A 50 1.24 -2.43 2.60
N ILE A 51 0.27 -2.87 3.39
CA ILE A 51 -0.43 -4.13 3.19
C ILE A 51 -1.90 -3.83 2.90
N ASP A 52 -2.37 -4.28 1.74
CA ASP A 52 -3.79 -4.25 1.39
C ASP A 52 -4.56 -5.29 2.20
N ARG A 53 -5.63 -4.84 2.84
CA ARG A 53 -6.59 -5.72 3.51
C ARG A 53 -7.83 -5.83 2.62
N PRO A 54 -8.19 -7.04 2.16
CA PRO A 54 -9.40 -7.21 1.38
C PRO A 54 -10.61 -6.79 2.21
N PRO A 55 -11.63 -6.18 1.58
CA PRO A 55 -12.90 -5.94 2.24
C PRO A 55 -13.44 -7.28 2.77
N THR A 56 -13.81 -7.30 4.04
CA THR A 56 -14.51 -8.43 4.68
C THR A 56 -15.90 -7.94 5.07
N ASP A 57 -16.92 -8.80 4.98
CA ASP A 57 -18.34 -8.47 5.09
C ASP A 57 -18.66 -7.26 6.01
N GLY A 58 -19.16 -6.18 5.39
CA GLY A 58 -19.57 -4.95 6.08
C GLY A 58 -18.45 -3.98 6.47
N LYS A 59 -17.17 -4.30 6.24
CA LYS A 59 -16.05 -3.36 6.45
C LYS A 59 -15.43 -2.97 5.10
N ALA A 60 -15.37 -1.66 4.85
CA ALA A 60 -14.62 -1.13 3.72
C ALA A 60 -13.20 -1.69 3.76
N GLY A 61 -12.75 -2.25 2.63
CA GLY A 61 -11.36 -2.64 2.44
C GLY A 61 -10.46 -1.43 2.69
N GLY A 62 -9.26 -1.68 3.18
CA GLY A 62 -8.34 -0.64 3.60
C GLY A 62 -6.91 -1.09 3.48
N ARG A 63 -5.98 -0.18 3.70
CA ARG A 63 -4.56 -0.52 3.82
C ARG A 63 -4.16 -0.42 5.27
N VAL A 64 -3.18 -1.22 5.66
CA VAL A 64 -2.45 -1.03 6.92
C VAL A 64 -1.00 -0.76 6.60
N VAL A 65 -0.39 0.13 7.37
CA VAL A 65 1.04 0.37 7.29
C VAL A 65 1.69 -0.31 8.48
N ARG A 66 2.61 -1.23 8.23
CA ARG A 66 3.41 -1.88 9.26
C ARG A 66 4.82 -1.34 9.24
N GLY A 67 5.48 -1.25 10.38
CA GLY A 67 6.88 -0.87 10.46
C GLY A 67 7.35 -0.81 11.91
N THR A 68 8.47 -0.15 12.14
CA THR A 68 9.01 0.03 13.49
C THR A 68 8.67 1.41 14.02
N GLY A 69 7.98 1.47 15.15
CA GLY A 69 7.64 2.72 15.83
C GLY A 69 8.86 3.46 16.38
N PRO A 70 8.68 4.70 16.86
CA PRO A 70 9.76 5.48 17.46
C PRO A 70 10.31 4.87 18.76
N ASP A 71 9.55 3.96 19.37
CA ASP A 71 9.95 3.16 20.54
C ASP A 71 10.76 1.90 20.17
N GLY A 72 11.03 1.68 18.88
CA GLY A 72 11.77 0.51 18.39
C GLY A 72 10.93 -0.76 18.29
N LYS A 73 9.60 -0.69 18.54
CA LYS A 73 8.72 -1.86 18.48
C LYS A 73 7.95 -1.93 17.18
N ALA A 74 7.48 -3.13 16.82
CA ALA A 74 6.58 -3.30 15.70
C ALA A 74 5.27 -2.54 15.93
N ALA A 75 4.88 -1.72 14.96
CA ALA A 75 3.68 -0.91 14.99
C ALA A 75 2.87 -1.11 13.70
N THR A 76 1.55 -0.99 13.82
CA THR A 76 0.63 -1.07 12.68
C THR A 76 -0.32 0.12 12.75
N LEU A 77 -0.37 0.92 11.69
CA LEU A 77 -1.24 2.09 11.57
C LEU A 77 -2.30 1.86 10.49
N PRO A 78 -3.57 2.24 10.74
CA PRO A 78 -4.60 2.17 9.72
C PRO A 78 -4.36 3.25 8.65
N MET A 79 -4.44 2.85 7.38
CA MET A 79 -4.38 3.77 6.24
C MET A 79 -5.61 3.53 5.37
N PRO A 80 -6.68 4.32 5.55
CA PRO A 80 -7.90 4.12 4.79
C PRO A 80 -7.65 4.35 3.28
N SER A 81 -8.44 3.67 2.45
CA SER A 81 -8.30 3.72 0.98
C SER A 81 -8.93 4.97 0.35
N ASP A 82 -9.65 5.77 1.13
CA ASP A 82 -10.30 7.03 0.73
C ASP A 82 -9.32 8.20 0.53
N ARG A 83 -8.00 7.92 0.57
CA ARG A 83 -6.91 8.89 0.40
C ARG A 83 -6.89 10.01 1.44
N THR A 84 -7.61 9.85 2.55
CA THR A 84 -7.55 10.80 3.66
C THR A 84 -6.28 10.66 4.48
N CYS A 85 -5.53 9.56 4.32
CA CYS A 85 -4.20 9.37 4.90
C CYS A 85 -3.13 9.07 3.84
N MET A 86 -1.93 9.58 4.07
CA MET A 86 -0.76 9.44 3.19
C MET A 86 0.52 9.25 4.00
N LEU A 87 1.41 8.38 3.53
CA LEU A 87 2.78 8.27 4.03
C LEU A 87 3.66 9.35 3.40
N SER A 88 4.38 10.10 4.24
CA SER A 88 5.37 11.10 3.83
C SER A 88 6.73 10.71 4.38
N ALA A 89 7.77 10.75 3.55
CA ALA A 89 9.15 10.65 4.03
C ALA A 89 9.47 11.83 4.95
N ARG A 90 10.37 11.60 5.93
CA ARG A 90 10.83 12.59 6.91
C ARG A 90 12.32 12.90 6.74
#